data_AF-A0A7C5IW02-F1
#
_entry.id   AF-A0A7C5IW02-F1
#
_cell.length_a   1.000
_cell.length_b   1.000
_cell.length_c   1.000
_cell.angle_alpha   90.00
_cell.angle_beta   90.00
_cell.angle_gamma   90.00
#
_symmetry.space_group_name_H-M   'P 1'
#
loop_
_entity.id
_entity.type
_entity.pdbx_description
1 polymer ?
#
loop_
_entity_poly.entity_id
_entity_poly.type
_entity_poly.pdbx_seq_one_letter_code
_entity_poly.pdbx_strand_id
1 'polypeptide(L)'
;VRSALVGALGYYVASYLDFKGLEFVTVQFDRLILMTYPIFVVLISAVVFNTKATAKMLGALVLSYAGLALVFVRDLSLLGDDVYLGGVLVLGAALAFACYQILAKPVIDQIGARVFTSMAMASAGFAVVVHFLLINDIGSLALSGRAMVYMAGIALVSTILPAYFLSAAIGRVGPQATAVLGNVSPLVTAVLAVFILGEVFTPYHALGTAMVIAGVILFIRQQAA
;
A
#
# COMPACT_ATOMS: atom_id res chain seq x y z
N VAL A 1 -14.69 19.06 0.91
CA VAL A 1 -13.86 18.74 2.10
C VAL A 1 -13.63 17.24 2.26
N ARG A 2 -14.67 16.40 2.38
CA ARG A 2 -14.51 14.95 2.58
C ARG A 2 -13.61 14.26 1.53
N SER A 3 -13.81 14.53 0.24
CA SER A 3 -12.95 13.97 -0.84
C SER A 3 -11.49 14.37 -0.71
N ALA A 4 -11.20 15.59 -0.25
CA ALA A 4 -9.84 16.09 -0.08
C ALA A 4 -9.15 15.42 1.12
N LEU A 5 -9.86 15.22 2.24
CA LEU A 5 -9.30 14.52 3.41
C LEU A 5 -9.04 13.04 3.10
N VAL A 6 -9.97 12.37 2.43
CA VAL A 6 -9.79 10.98 2.00
C VAL A 6 -8.65 10.88 0.99
N GLY A 7 -8.57 11.81 0.04
CA GLY A 7 -7.48 11.88 -0.93
C GLY A 7 -6.11 12.08 -0.30
N ALA A 8 -5.99 13.02 0.65
CA ALA A 8 -4.75 13.24 1.40
C ALA A 8 -4.36 12.01 2.23
N LEU A 9 -5.31 11.29 2.82
CA LEU A 9 -5.03 10.04 3.54
C LEU A 9 -4.41 8.98 2.62
N GLY A 10 -4.97 8.76 1.44
CA GLY A 10 -4.51 7.74 0.51
C GLY A 10 -3.25 8.13 -0.26
N TYR A 11 -3.27 9.29 -0.92
CA TYR A 11 -2.21 9.69 -1.88
C TYR A 11 -1.10 10.52 -1.26
N TYR A 12 -1.26 11.01 -0.03
CA TYR A 12 -0.18 11.71 0.68
C TYR A 12 0.28 10.94 1.91
N VAL A 13 -0.59 10.66 2.89
CA VAL A 13 -0.19 10.00 4.13
C VAL A 13 0.30 8.58 3.87
N ALA A 14 -0.49 7.74 3.18
CA ALA A 14 -0.06 6.36 2.91
C ALA A 14 1.21 6.33 2.04
N SER A 15 1.27 7.14 0.98
CA SER A 15 2.46 7.22 0.12
C SER A 15 3.71 7.74 0.84
N TYR A 16 3.57 8.74 1.71
CA TYR A 16 4.68 9.26 2.49
C TYR A 16 5.22 8.20 3.46
N LEU A 17 4.34 7.49 4.16
CA LEU A 17 4.72 6.41 5.06
C LEU A 17 5.41 5.25 4.31
N ASP A 18 4.91 4.88 3.13
CA ASP A 18 5.51 3.85 2.25
C ASP A 18 6.93 4.26 1.82
N PHE A 19 7.07 5.45 1.24
CA PHE A 19 8.38 5.94 0.79
C PHE A 19 9.37 6.17 1.94
N LYS A 20 8.90 6.64 3.10
CA LYS A 20 9.75 6.74 4.29
C LYS A 20 10.14 5.38 4.84
N GLY A 21 9.24 4.40 4.78
CA GLY A 21 9.55 3.02 5.15
C GLY A 21 10.68 2.44 4.30
N LEU A 22 10.64 2.66 2.98
CA LEU A 22 11.67 2.22 2.03
C LEU A 22 13.07 2.79 2.27
N GLU A 23 13.22 3.85 3.08
CA GLU A 23 14.55 4.32 3.50
C GLU A 23 15.23 3.34 4.48
N PHE A 24 14.48 2.42 5.09
CA PHE A 24 14.95 1.52 6.15
C PHE A 24 14.76 0.03 5.87
N VAL A 25 13.95 -0.34 4.87
CA VAL A 25 13.66 -1.74 4.53
C VAL A 25 13.83 -2.03 3.04
N THR A 26 14.00 -3.30 2.70
CA THR A 26 14.02 -3.76 1.31
C THR A 26 12.66 -3.58 0.63
N VAL A 27 12.66 -3.41 -0.69
CA VAL A 27 11.44 -3.34 -1.50
C VAL A 27 10.66 -4.65 -1.41
N GLN A 28 11.33 -5.80 -1.40
CA GLN A 28 10.65 -7.09 -1.20
C GLN A 28 9.90 -7.13 0.15
N PHE A 29 10.51 -6.67 1.25
CA PHE A 29 9.88 -6.73 2.57
C PHE A 29 8.75 -5.70 2.72
N ASP A 30 8.97 -4.48 2.24
CA ASP A 30 7.95 -3.43 2.11
C ASP A 30 6.68 -3.93 1.40
N ARG A 31 6.85 -4.55 0.22
CA ARG A 31 5.72 -5.06 -0.56
C ARG A 31 5.02 -6.25 0.11
N LEU A 32 5.75 -7.08 0.87
CA LEU A 32 5.13 -8.13 1.69
C LEU A 32 4.27 -7.57 2.82
N ILE A 33 4.71 -6.51 3.50
CA ILE A 33 3.89 -5.81 4.48
C ILE A 33 2.64 -5.26 3.80
N LEU A 34 2.80 -4.59 2.66
CA LEU A 34 1.67 -4.06 1.89
C LEU A 34 0.70 -5.16 1.48
N MET A 35 1.14 -6.38 1.12
CA MET A 35 0.22 -7.48 0.79
C MET A 35 -0.78 -7.82 1.91
N THR A 36 -0.52 -7.39 3.15
CA THR A 36 -1.43 -7.57 4.29
C THR A 36 -2.54 -6.51 4.36
N TYR A 37 -2.49 -5.42 3.58
CA TYR A 37 -3.50 -4.35 3.67
C TYR A 37 -4.95 -4.80 3.46
N PRO A 38 -5.28 -5.81 2.61
CA PRO A 38 -6.66 -6.27 2.48
C PRO A 38 -7.21 -6.86 3.78
N ILE A 39 -6.35 -7.42 4.63
CA ILE A 39 -6.74 -7.87 5.96
C ILE A 39 -7.27 -6.68 6.77
N PHE A 40 -6.58 -5.53 6.75
CA PHE A 40 -7.09 -4.32 7.39
C PHE A 40 -8.40 -3.85 6.79
N VAL A 41 -8.56 -3.90 5.46
CA VAL A 41 -9.81 -3.54 4.78
C VAL A 41 -10.97 -4.37 5.33
N VAL A 42 -10.78 -5.68 5.46
CA VAL A 42 -11.81 -6.59 5.98
C VAL A 42 -12.06 -6.39 7.46
N LEU A 43 -11.01 -6.25 8.28
CA LEU A 43 -11.16 -6.04 9.73
C LEU A 43 -11.90 -4.74 10.04
N ILE A 44 -11.52 -3.63 9.38
CA ILE A 44 -12.20 -2.35 9.54
C ILE A 44 -13.64 -2.46 9.05
N SER A 45 -13.87 -3.11 7.91
CA SER A 45 -15.23 -3.34 7.41
C SER A 45 -16.06 -4.17 8.39
N ALA A 46 -15.46 -5.19 9.02
CA ALA A 46 -16.14 -6.05 9.98
C ALA A 46 -16.56 -5.29 11.24
N VAL A 47 -15.71 -4.38 11.73
CA VAL A 47 -16.06 -3.47 12.84
C VAL A 47 -17.17 -2.51 12.44
N VAL A 48 -17.11 -1.92 11.24
CA VAL A 48 -18.11 -0.96 10.75
C VAL A 48 -19.47 -1.62 10.49
N PHE A 49 -19.48 -2.85 9.96
CA PHE A 49 -20.70 -3.57 9.57
C PHE A 49 -21.11 -4.66 10.58
N ASN A 50 -20.45 -4.76 11.73
CA ASN A 50 -20.68 -5.79 12.76
C ASN A 50 -20.68 -7.24 12.23
N THR A 51 -19.76 -7.57 11.31
CA THR A 51 -19.60 -8.96 10.85
C THR A 51 -18.63 -9.73 11.73
N LYS A 52 -18.91 -11.02 11.97
CA LYS A 52 -18.08 -11.86 12.84
C LYS A 52 -16.88 -12.43 12.08
N ALA A 53 -15.68 -12.28 12.64
CA ALA A 53 -14.50 -12.98 12.15
C ALA A 53 -14.61 -14.48 12.44
N THR A 54 -14.38 -15.32 11.43
CA THR A 54 -14.39 -16.77 11.62
C THR A 54 -13.04 -17.26 12.15
N ALA A 55 -13.01 -18.41 12.83
CA ALA A 55 -11.76 -19.02 13.28
C ALA A 55 -10.78 -19.28 12.11
N LYS A 56 -11.30 -19.55 10.90
CA LYS A 56 -10.51 -19.73 9.69
C LYS A 56 -9.85 -18.43 9.23
N MET A 57 -10.53 -17.28 9.35
CA MET A 57 -9.95 -15.96 9.09
C MET A 57 -8.81 -15.66 10.08
N LEU A 58 -8.99 -15.99 11.36
CA LEU A 58 -7.94 -15.82 12.38
C LEU A 58 -6.72 -16.71 12.08
N GLY A 59 -6.92 -17.97 11.67
CA GLY A 59 -5.81 -18.83 11.26
C GLY A 59 -5.05 -18.29 10.05
N ALA A 60 -5.77 -17.75 9.06
CA ALA A 60 -5.17 -17.14 7.87
C ALA A 60 -4.39 -15.85 8.19
N LEU A 61 -4.90 -15.04 9.12
CA LEU A 61 -4.21 -13.89 9.69
C LEU A 61 -2.89 -14.30 10.35
N VAL A 62 -2.93 -15.28 11.26
CA VAL A 62 -1.74 -15.78 11.95
C VAL A 62 -0.70 -16.30 10.96
N LEU A 63 -1.11 -17.05 9.94
CA LEU A 63 -0.20 -17.55 8.91
C LEU A 63 0.49 -16.42 8.14
N SER A 64 -0.27 -15.39 7.75
CA SER A 64 0.26 -14.25 7.01
C SER A 64 1.28 -13.47 7.85
N TYR A 65 0.94 -13.15 9.10
CA TYR A 65 1.83 -12.40 10.00
C TYR A 65 3.02 -13.23 10.49
N ALA A 66 2.90 -14.55 10.61
CA ALA A 66 4.03 -15.42 10.89
C ALA A 66 5.05 -15.42 9.73
N GLY A 67 4.56 -15.41 8.48
CA GLY A 67 5.41 -15.26 7.30
C GLY A 67 6.13 -13.91 7.29
N LEU A 68 5.41 -12.84 7.64
CA LEU A 68 5.99 -11.51 7.74
C LEU A 68 7.05 -11.41 8.84
N ALA A 69 6.78 -11.99 10.01
CA ALA A 69 7.73 -12.06 11.12
C ALA A 69 9.00 -12.85 10.75
N LEU A 70 8.88 -13.91 9.93
CA LEU A 70 10.02 -14.68 9.46
C LEU A 70 10.95 -13.83 8.58
N VAL A 71 10.40 -13.07 7.63
CA VAL A 71 11.18 -12.15 6.79
C VAL A 71 11.74 -11.01 7.62
N PHE A 72 10.95 -10.44 8.53
CA PHE A 72 11.37 -9.38 9.44
C PHE A 72 12.61 -9.77 10.26
N VAL A 73 12.59 -10.95 10.91
CA VAL A 73 13.75 -11.43 11.69
C VAL A 73 14.99 -11.61 10.80
N ARG A 74 14.79 -12.03 9.54
CA ARG A 74 15.90 -12.17 8.61
C ARG A 74 16.45 -10.81 8.17
N ASP A 75 15.59 -9.89 7.78
CA ASP A 75 15.99 -8.54 7.36
C ASP A 75 16.63 -7.76 8.51
N LEU A 76 16.12 -7.91 9.74
CA LEU A 76 16.74 -7.35 10.95
C LEU A 76 18.19 -7.83 11.11
N SER A 77 18.45 -9.12 10.85
CA SER A 77 19.82 -9.66 10.92
C SER A 77 20.74 -9.18 9.80
N LEU A 78 20.19 -8.70 8.67
CA LEU A 78 20.95 -8.26 7.50
C LEU A 78 21.16 -6.75 7.45
N LEU A 79 20.19 -5.97 7.91
CA LEU A 79 20.10 -4.52 7.75
C LEU A 79 20.22 -3.75 9.08
N GLY A 80 20.04 -4.43 10.22
CA GLY A 80 20.10 -3.82 11.56
C GLY A 80 18.77 -3.26 12.06
N ASP A 81 18.81 -2.56 13.19
CA ASP A 81 17.62 -2.17 13.97
C ASP A 81 16.69 -1.16 13.27
N ASP A 82 17.16 -0.46 12.24
CA ASP A 82 16.32 0.49 11.49
C ASP A 82 15.12 -0.19 10.80
N VAL A 83 15.20 -1.51 10.57
CA VAL A 83 14.12 -2.34 10.05
C VAL A 83 12.85 -2.26 10.91
N TYR A 84 12.98 -2.05 12.23
CA TYR A 84 11.82 -1.84 13.11
C TYR A 84 11.03 -0.60 12.69
N LEU A 85 11.70 0.53 12.50
CA LEU A 85 11.07 1.79 12.12
C LEU A 85 10.45 1.68 10.73
N GLY A 86 11.20 1.14 9.76
CA GLY A 86 10.68 0.92 8.41
C GLY A 86 9.45 0.03 8.40
N GLY A 87 9.48 -1.11 9.11
CA GLY A 87 8.34 -2.01 9.22
C GLY A 87 7.08 -1.33 9.80
N VAL A 88 7.23 -0.51 10.83
CA VAL A 88 6.11 0.25 11.43
C VAL A 88 5.56 1.29 10.46
N LEU A 89 6.44 2.01 9.74
CA LEU A 89 6.02 2.99 8.74
C LEU A 89 5.22 2.34 7.62
N VAL A 90 5.71 1.24 7.05
CA VAL A 90 5.03 0.51 5.97
C VAL A 90 3.71 -0.10 6.45
N LEU A 91 3.66 -0.62 7.68
CA LEU A 91 2.41 -1.11 8.26
C LEU A 91 1.39 0.04 8.43
N GLY A 92 1.87 1.22 8.84
CA GLY A 92 1.08 2.45 8.88
C GLY A 92 0.56 2.86 7.50
N ALA A 93 1.38 2.71 6.45
CA ALA A 93 0.97 2.94 5.07
C ALA A 93 -0.14 1.98 4.63
N ALA A 94 0.02 0.68 4.92
CA ALA A 94 -0.99 -0.34 4.63
C ALA A 94 -2.33 -0.05 5.35
N LEU A 95 -2.28 0.37 6.62
CA LEU A 95 -3.47 0.77 7.37
C LEU A 95 -4.13 2.04 6.78
N ALA A 96 -3.34 3.08 6.50
CA ALA A 96 -3.83 4.32 5.90
C ALA A 96 -4.47 4.06 4.53
N PHE A 97 -3.88 3.19 3.72
CA PHE A 97 -4.41 2.79 2.42
C PHE A 97 -5.72 2.00 2.54
N ALA A 98 -5.81 1.10 3.52
CA ALA A 98 -7.06 0.38 3.81
C ALA A 98 -8.19 1.33 4.22
N CYS A 99 -7.90 2.28 5.12
CA CYS A 99 -8.83 3.33 5.52
C CYS A 99 -9.26 4.19 4.33
N TYR A 100 -8.31 4.58 3.46
CA TYR A 100 -8.61 5.30 2.22
C TYR A 100 -9.62 4.56 1.36
N GLN A 101 -9.43 3.27 1.07
CA GLN A 101 -10.33 2.53 0.20
C GLN A 101 -11.76 2.46 0.75
N ILE A 102 -11.90 2.22 2.06
CA ILE A 102 -13.21 2.14 2.73
C ILE A 102 -13.90 3.51 2.73
N LEU A 103 -13.17 4.57 3.06
CA LEU A 103 -13.72 5.93 3.12
C LEU A 103 -13.97 6.53 1.74
N ALA A 104 -13.26 6.07 0.71
CA ALA A 104 -13.43 6.50 -0.67
C ALA A 104 -14.76 6.04 -1.25
N LYS A 105 -15.20 4.80 -0.97
CA LYS A 105 -16.41 4.21 -1.60
C LYS A 105 -17.67 5.08 -1.47
N PRO A 106 -18.10 5.53 -0.28
CA PRO A 106 -19.29 6.37 -0.16
C PRO A 106 -19.17 7.72 -0.88
N VAL A 107 -17.95 8.26 -0.99
CA VAL A 107 -17.71 9.53 -1.70
C VAL A 107 -17.76 9.30 -3.21
N ILE A 108 -17.11 8.25 -3.69
CA ILE A 108 -17.14 7.83 -5.10
C ILE A 108 -18.58 7.57 -5.56
N ASP A 109 -19.42 6.97 -4.72
CA ASP A 109 -20.83 6.72 -5.05
C ASP A 109 -21.66 8.00 -5.16
N GLN A 110 -21.26 9.07 -4.47
CA GLN A 110 -21.96 10.36 -4.50
C GLN A 110 -21.54 11.24 -5.67
N ILE A 111 -20.25 11.30 -5.98
CA ILE A 111 -19.70 12.28 -6.96
C ILE A 111 -19.07 11.64 -8.20
N GLY A 112 -18.99 10.32 -8.24
CA GLY A 112 -18.33 9.55 -9.29
C GLY A 112 -16.82 9.43 -9.10
N ALA A 113 -16.27 8.30 -9.56
CA ALA A 113 -14.85 7.95 -9.41
C ALA A 113 -13.90 8.97 -10.05
N ARG A 114 -14.28 9.54 -11.20
CA ARG A 114 -13.44 10.51 -11.93
C ARG A 114 -13.26 11.79 -11.12
N VAL A 115 -14.35 12.40 -10.67
CA VAL A 115 -14.32 13.65 -9.87
C VAL A 115 -13.62 13.41 -8.54
N PHE A 116 -13.93 12.29 -7.87
CA PHE A 116 -13.24 11.90 -6.65
C PHE A 116 -11.72 11.85 -6.83
N THR A 117 -11.24 11.15 -7.87
CA THR A 117 -9.81 11.00 -8.12
C THR A 117 -9.14 12.35 -8.38
N SER A 118 -9.74 13.22 -9.21
CA SER A 118 -9.19 14.55 -9.49
C SER A 118 -9.07 15.39 -8.21
N MET A 119 -10.11 15.41 -7.36
CA MET A 119 -10.08 16.15 -6.09
C MET A 119 -9.06 15.56 -5.11
N ALA A 120 -9.00 14.22 -5.03
CA ALA A 120 -8.09 13.51 -4.14
C ALA A 120 -6.63 13.81 -4.51
N MET A 121 -6.28 13.66 -5.79
CA MET A 121 -4.93 13.96 -6.28
C MET A 121 -4.58 15.44 -6.15
N ALA A 122 -5.50 16.37 -6.43
CA ALA A 122 -5.24 17.79 -6.24
C ALA A 122 -4.94 18.13 -4.76
N SER A 123 -5.70 17.54 -3.84
CA SER A 123 -5.49 17.75 -2.40
C SER A 123 -4.15 17.16 -1.91
N ALA A 124 -3.80 15.97 -2.38
CA ALA A 124 -2.52 15.34 -2.07
C ALA A 124 -1.34 16.11 -2.69
N GLY A 125 -1.48 16.57 -3.94
CA GLY A 125 -0.49 17.40 -4.61
C GLY A 125 -0.25 18.71 -3.86
N PHE A 126 -1.30 19.37 -3.38
CA PHE A 126 -1.17 20.54 -2.52
C PHE A 126 -0.41 20.22 -1.22
N ALA A 127 -0.76 19.11 -0.54
CA ALA A 127 -0.07 18.69 0.67
C ALA A 127 1.42 18.38 0.43
N VAL A 128 1.75 17.72 -0.69
CA VAL A 128 3.14 17.44 -1.10
C VAL A 128 3.92 18.72 -1.34
N VAL A 129 3.35 19.69 -2.06
CA VAL A 129 4.00 20.99 -2.32
C VAL A 129 4.25 21.73 -1.00
N VAL A 130 3.25 21.80 -0.12
CA VAL A 130 3.41 22.44 1.19
C VAL A 130 4.48 21.75 2.01
N HIS A 131 4.46 20.41 2.10
CA HIS A 131 5.48 19.65 2.80
C HIS A 131 6.86 19.96 2.22
N PHE A 132 7.03 19.88 0.90
CA PHE A 132 8.30 20.16 0.24
C PHE A 132 8.86 21.54 0.62
N LEU A 133 8.04 22.58 0.55
CA LEU A 133 8.45 23.96 0.88
C LEU A 133 8.83 24.16 2.36
N LEU A 134 8.36 23.27 3.25
CA LEU A 134 8.68 23.34 4.69
C LEU A 134 10.01 22.68 5.05
N ILE A 135 10.44 21.67 4.28
CA ILE A 135 11.60 20.84 4.63
C ILE A 135 12.73 20.86 3.60
N ASN A 136 12.51 21.41 2.41
CA ASN A 136 13.49 21.48 1.33
C ASN A 136 13.65 22.90 0.78
N ASP A 137 14.82 23.17 0.23
CA ASP A 137 15.09 24.40 -0.53
C ASP A 137 14.57 24.29 -1.97
N ILE A 138 14.10 25.41 -2.53
CA ILE A 138 13.57 25.47 -3.91
C ILE A 138 14.63 25.06 -4.95
N GLY A 139 15.91 25.29 -4.68
CA GLY A 139 17.02 24.86 -5.51
C GLY A 139 17.09 23.35 -5.72
N SER A 140 16.50 22.54 -4.82
CA SER A 140 16.40 21.08 -5.00
C SER A 140 15.47 20.65 -6.15
N LEU A 141 14.69 21.58 -6.71
CA LEU A 141 13.90 21.35 -7.95
C LEU A 141 14.75 21.45 -9.23
N ALA A 142 16.03 21.83 -9.15
CA ALA A 142 16.94 21.86 -10.28
C ALA A 142 17.35 20.44 -10.72
N LEU A 143 16.42 19.77 -11.41
CA LEU A 143 16.57 18.38 -11.86
C LEU A 143 17.10 18.31 -13.29
N SER A 144 17.86 17.25 -13.60
CA SER A 144 18.32 17.01 -14.96
C SER A 144 17.14 16.72 -15.90
N GLY A 145 17.28 17.03 -17.19
CA GLY A 145 16.25 16.71 -18.19
C GLY A 145 15.90 15.22 -18.24
N ARG A 146 16.86 14.33 -17.95
CA ARG A 146 16.61 12.88 -17.86
C ARG A 146 15.72 12.53 -16.65
N ALA A 147 15.96 13.14 -15.50
CA ALA A 147 15.12 12.94 -14.32
C ALA A 147 13.68 13.42 -14.56
N MET A 148 13.50 14.54 -15.27
CA MET A 148 12.17 15.01 -15.66
C MET A 148 11.41 14.01 -16.53
N VAL A 149 12.08 13.33 -17.46
CA VAL A 149 11.46 12.29 -18.29
C VAL A 149 11.00 11.11 -17.43
N TYR A 150 11.82 10.65 -16.48
CA TYR A 150 11.43 9.57 -15.57
C TYR A 150 10.26 9.97 -14.67
N MET A 151 10.28 11.18 -14.11
CA MET A 151 9.17 11.70 -13.30
C MET A 151 7.88 11.81 -14.11
N ALA A 152 7.94 12.28 -15.36
CA ALA A 152 6.77 12.34 -16.24
C ALA A 152 6.19 10.95 -16.51
N GLY A 153 7.06 9.96 -16.75
CA GLY A 153 6.68 8.56 -16.89
C GLY A 153 5.97 8.01 -15.64
N ILE A 154 6.57 8.20 -14.46
CA ILE A 154 5.99 7.79 -13.17
C ILE A 154 4.64 8.49 -12.96
N ALA A 155 4.58 9.81 -13.13
CA ALA A 155 3.38 10.60 -12.91
C ALA A 155 2.21 10.14 -13.79
N LEU A 156 2.45 9.92 -15.09
CA LEU A 156 1.38 9.56 -16.03
C LEU A 156 1.02 8.07 -15.96
N VAL A 157 2.02 7.19 -16.03
CA VAL A 157 1.83 5.74 -16.22
C VAL A 157 1.66 5.02 -14.89
N SER A 158 2.40 5.40 -13.86
CA SER A 158 2.43 4.71 -12.56
C SER A 158 1.55 5.37 -11.49
N THR A 159 1.16 6.64 -11.68
CA THR A 159 0.37 7.37 -10.67
C THR A 159 -1.03 7.75 -11.18
N ILE A 160 -1.13 8.63 -12.18
CA ILE A 160 -2.41 9.16 -12.65
C ILE A 160 -3.28 8.03 -13.20
N LEU A 161 -2.80 7.28 -14.20
CA LEU A 161 -3.61 6.24 -14.82
C LEU A 161 -4.08 5.16 -13.81
N PRO A 162 -3.21 4.58 -12.96
CA PRO A 162 -3.63 3.62 -11.95
C PRO A 162 -4.56 4.21 -10.89
N ALA A 163 -4.40 5.47 -10.50
CA ALA A 163 -5.29 6.13 -9.54
C ALA A 163 -6.74 6.19 -10.05
N TYR A 164 -6.95 6.54 -11.33
CA TYR A 164 -8.28 6.54 -11.92
C TYR A 164 -8.85 5.12 -12.04
N PHE A 165 -8.03 4.13 -12.38
CA PHE A 165 -8.46 2.73 -12.41
C PHE A 165 -8.83 2.19 -11.03
N LEU A 166 -8.06 2.54 -10.00
CA LEU A 166 -8.31 2.15 -8.63
C LEU A 166 -9.64 2.70 -8.14
N SER A 167 -9.88 4.02 -8.28
CA SER A 167 -11.16 4.62 -7.89
C SER A 167 -12.33 4.07 -8.70
N ALA A 168 -12.14 3.79 -9.98
CA ALA A 168 -13.17 3.17 -10.82
C ALA A 168 -13.48 1.73 -10.36
N ALA A 169 -12.47 0.96 -9.97
CA ALA A 169 -12.65 -0.37 -9.39
C ALA A 169 -13.40 -0.30 -8.06
N ILE A 170 -12.99 0.60 -7.15
CA ILE A 170 -13.68 0.83 -5.88
C ILE A 170 -15.16 1.13 -6.12
N GLY A 171 -15.48 2.04 -7.06
CA GLY A 171 -16.86 2.38 -7.39
C GLY A 171 -17.68 1.20 -7.93
N ARG A 172 -17.08 0.32 -8.76
CA ARG A 172 -17.77 -0.77 -9.45
C ARG A 172 -17.89 -2.06 -8.64
N VAL A 173 -16.81 -2.48 -8.00
CA VAL A 173 -16.73 -3.78 -7.30
C VAL A 173 -16.55 -3.64 -5.79
N GLY A 174 -16.44 -2.41 -5.29
CA GLY A 174 -16.27 -2.13 -3.87
C GLY A 174 -14.80 -2.21 -3.41
N PRO A 175 -14.51 -1.71 -2.20
CA PRO A 175 -13.15 -1.65 -1.67
C PRO A 175 -12.59 -3.05 -1.33
N GLN A 176 -13.42 -4.01 -0.91
CA GLN A 176 -12.96 -5.35 -0.58
C GLN A 176 -12.45 -6.10 -1.82
N ALA A 177 -13.27 -6.19 -2.88
CA ALA A 177 -12.85 -6.84 -4.12
C ALA A 177 -11.67 -6.13 -4.79
N THR A 178 -11.64 -4.79 -4.72
CA THR A 178 -10.51 -4.01 -5.23
C THR A 178 -9.23 -4.33 -4.47
N ALA A 179 -9.28 -4.45 -3.14
CA ALA A 179 -8.14 -4.80 -2.30
C ALA A 179 -7.58 -6.19 -2.64
N VAL A 180 -8.47 -7.16 -2.84
CA VAL A 180 -8.13 -8.53 -3.25
C VAL A 180 -7.38 -8.55 -4.58
N LEU A 181 -7.93 -7.90 -5.60
CA LEU A 181 -7.33 -7.87 -6.94
C LEU A 181 -6.03 -7.05 -6.96
N GLY A 182 -5.98 -5.97 -6.17
CA GLY A 182 -4.82 -5.09 -6.06
C GLY A 182 -3.57 -5.78 -5.49
N ASN A 183 -3.74 -6.89 -4.74
CA ASN A 183 -2.62 -7.63 -4.17
C ASN A 183 -1.69 -8.31 -5.19
N VAL A 184 -2.11 -8.40 -6.46
CA VAL A 184 -1.23 -8.82 -7.55
C VAL A 184 -0.06 -7.84 -7.71
N SER A 185 -0.30 -6.54 -7.52
CA SER A 185 0.73 -5.50 -7.70
C SER A 185 1.93 -5.68 -6.77
N PRO A 186 1.79 -5.72 -5.43
CA PRO A 186 2.94 -5.88 -4.54
C PRO A 186 3.65 -7.22 -4.74
N LEU A 187 2.93 -8.29 -5.11
CA LEU A 187 3.55 -9.57 -5.44
C LEU A 187 4.49 -9.45 -6.65
N VAL A 188 4.02 -8.83 -7.73
CA VAL A 188 4.83 -8.60 -8.93
C VAL A 188 6.02 -7.70 -8.59
N THR A 189 5.81 -6.62 -7.83
CA THR A 189 6.90 -5.71 -7.43
C THR A 189 7.96 -6.41 -6.58
N ALA A 190 7.58 -7.28 -5.64
CA ALA A 190 8.54 -8.04 -4.83
C ALA A 190 9.40 -8.98 -5.70
N VAL A 191 8.79 -9.65 -6.69
CA VAL A 191 9.54 -10.47 -7.66
C VAL A 191 10.49 -9.61 -8.48
N LEU A 192 10.03 -8.46 -8.97
CA LEU A 192 10.88 -7.54 -9.72
C LEU A 192 12.00 -6.94 -8.86
N ALA A 193 11.81 -6.76 -7.56
CA ALA A 193 12.86 -6.29 -6.66
C ALA A 193 14.04 -7.28 -6.62
N VAL A 194 13.77 -8.58 -6.56
CA VAL A 194 14.82 -9.61 -6.62
C VAL A 194 15.53 -9.60 -7.97
N PHE A 195 14.78 -9.59 -9.09
CA PHE A 195 15.38 -9.75 -10.43
C PHE A 195 15.99 -8.47 -11.01
N ILE A 196 15.40 -7.30 -10.73
CA ILE A 196 15.82 -6.01 -11.29
C ILE A 196 16.71 -5.24 -10.31
N LEU A 197 16.34 -5.18 -9.02
CA LEU A 197 17.12 -4.46 -8.01
C LEU A 197 18.24 -5.32 -7.39
N GLY A 198 18.22 -6.63 -7.63
CA GLY A 198 19.24 -7.55 -7.13
C GLY A 198 19.15 -7.76 -5.62
N GLU A 199 17.97 -7.62 -5.03
CA GLU A 199 17.77 -7.81 -3.59
C GLU A 199 18.09 -9.26 -3.17
N VAL A 200 18.71 -9.39 -1.99
CA VAL A 200 19.10 -10.70 -1.46
C VAL A 200 17.84 -11.53 -1.20
N PHE A 201 17.71 -12.66 -1.88
CA PHE A 201 16.60 -13.57 -1.73
C PHE A 201 17.04 -14.88 -1.05
N THR A 202 16.72 -15.02 0.23
CA THR A 202 17.11 -16.18 1.04
C THR A 202 16.00 -17.22 1.12
N PRO A 203 16.27 -18.45 1.59
CA PRO A 203 15.22 -19.43 1.89
C PRO A 203 14.15 -18.90 2.88
N TYR A 204 14.55 -18.00 3.79
CA TYR A 204 13.61 -17.33 4.70
C TYR A 204 12.67 -16.37 3.95
N HIS A 205 13.18 -15.66 2.93
CA HIS A 205 12.35 -14.80 2.07
C HIS A 205 11.38 -15.65 1.25
N ALA A 206 11.84 -16.78 0.70
CA ALA A 206 10.97 -17.70 -0.03
C ALA A 206 9.84 -18.25 0.84
N LEU A 207 10.17 -18.78 2.03
CA LEU A 207 9.20 -19.35 2.95
C LEU A 207 8.23 -18.29 3.50
N GLY A 208 8.76 -17.15 3.93
CA GLY A 208 7.95 -16.05 4.47
C GLY A 208 7.00 -15.46 3.43
N THR A 209 7.49 -15.24 2.20
CA THR A 209 6.66 -14.82 1.06
C THR A 209 5.54 -15.83 0.79
N ALA A 210 5.85 -17.13 0.74
CA ALA A 210 4.85 -18.17 0.52
C ALA A 210 3.78 -18.18 1.63
N MET A 211 4.18 -18.02 2.90
CA MET A 211 3.27 -17.94 4.04
C MET A 211 2.37 -16.70 3.97
N VAL A 212 2.93 -15.52 3.64
CA VAL A 212 2.15 -14.28 3.46
C VAL A 212 1.11 -14.46 2.37
N ILE A 213 1.51 -14.93 1.19
CA ILE A 213 0.63 -15.16 0.05
C ILE A 213 -0.47 -16.17 0.42
N ALA A 214 -0.10 -17.30 1.01
CA ALA A 214 -1.06 -18.33 1.40
C ALA A 214 -2.06 -17.81 2.44
N GLY A 215 -1.57 -17.12 3.48
CA GLY A 215 -2.42 -16.52 4.52
C GLY A 215 -3.41 -15.51 3.93
N VAL A 216 -2.94 -14.60 3.08
CA VAL A 216 -3.79 -13.63 2.38
C VAL A 216 -4.84 -14.32 1.50
N ILE A 217 -4.45 -15.30 0.67
CA ILE A 217 -5.39 -16.02 -0.20
C ILE A 217 -6.43 -16.77 0.62
N LEU A 218 -6.02 -17.46 1.68
CA LEU A 218 -6.94 -18.17 2.58
C LEU A 218 -7.90 -17.19 3.25
N PHE A 219 -7.40 -16.06 3.73
CA PHE A 219 -8.21 -15.03 4.38
C PHE A 219 -9.29 -14.50 3.44
N ILE A 220 -8.92 -14.19 2.21
CA ILE A 220 -9.83 -13.70 1.17
C ILE A 220 -10.89 -14.75 0.81
N ARG A 221 -10.50 -16.03 0.69
CA ARG A 221 -11.44 -17.13 0.39
C ARG A 221 -12.50 -17.31 1.46
N GLN A 222 -12.16 -17.12 2.74
CA GLN A 222 -13.12 -17.24 3.84
C GLN A 222 -14.11 -16.07 3.91
N GLN A 223 -13.79 -14.93 3.29
CA GLN A 223 -14.72 -13.82 3.22
C GLN A 223 -15.79 -14.02 2.13
N ALA A 224 -15.46 -14.76 1.07
CA ALA A 224 -16.38 -15.05 -0.02
C ALA A 224 -17.35 -16.22 0.28
N ALA A 225 -17.14 -16.93 1.41
CA ALA A 225 -17.90 -18.10 1.83
C ALA A 225 -18.83 -17.78 3.00
#